data_AF-A0A533RVN9-F1
#
_entry.id   AF-A0A533RVN9-F1
#
_cell.length_a   1.000
_cell.length_b   1.000
_cell.length_c   1.000
_cell.angle_alpha   90.00
_cell.angle_beta   90.00
_cell.angle_gamma   90.00
#
_symmetry.space_group_name_H-M   'P 1'
#
loop_
_entity.id
_entity.type
_entity.pdbx_description
1 polymer ?
#
loop_
_entity_poly.entity_id
_entity_poly.type
_entity_poly.pdbx_seq_one_letter_code
_entity_poly.pdbx_strand_id
1 'polypeptide(L)' 'MPAIGSMALKPGESTTITMEFFMHGDMGGLHNFALHLPTNDPKTPDKTVSIISNWVENP' A
#
# COMPACT_ATOMS: atom_id res chain seq x y z
N MET A 1 7.12 3.24 -11.70
CA MET A 1 6.30 3.53 -10.50
C MET A 1 7.26 3.92 -9.38
N PRO A 2 7.01 4.99 -8.62
CA PRO A 2 7.87 5.32 -7.49
C PRO A 2 7.90 4.16 -6.48
N ALA A 3 9.09 3.74 -6.07
CA ALA A 3 9.30 2.66 -5.13
C ALA A 3 9.41 3.24 -3.71
N ILE A 4 8.55 2.76 -2.81
CA ILE A 4 8.53 3.15 -1.39
C ILE A 4 9.62 2.47 -0.56
N GLY A 5 10.34 1.49 -1.13
CA GLY A 5 11.49 0.84 -0.49
C GLY A 5 11.91 -0.45 -1.20
N SER A 6 12.98 -1.09 -0.70
CA SER A 6 13.44 -2.42 -1.10
C SER A 6 13.91 -3.20 0.13
N MET A 7 13.53 -4.46 0.25
CA MET A 7 13.84 -5.32 1.39
C MET A 7 14.06 -6.77 0.94
N ALA A 8 14.90 -7.50 1.68
CA ALA A 8 15.03 -8.95 1.57
C ALA A 8 14.68 -9.58 2.92
N LEU A 9 13.85 -10.63 2.89
CA LEU A 9 13.50 -11.45 4.06
C LEU A 9 14.21 -12.79 3.96
N LYS A 10 14.80 -13.26 5.06
CA LYS A 10 15.27 -14.64 5.15
C LYS A 10 14.08 -15.59 5.33
N PRO A 11 14.25 -16.89 5.04
CA PRO A 11 13.20 -17.88 5.27
C PRO A 11 12.69 -17.85 6.72
N GLY A 12 11.37 -17.71 6.88
CA GLY A 12 10.71 -17.64 8.17
C GLY A 12 10.63 -16.24 8.80
N GLU A 13 11.24 -15.21 8.19
CA GLU A 13 11.12 -13.84 8.67
C GLU A 13 9.81 -13.17 8.22
N SER A 14 9.42 -12.14 8.97
CA SER A 14 8.29 -11.27 8.69
C SER A 14 8.70 -9.82 8.88
N THR A 15 7.99 -8.91 8.21
CA THR A 15 8.22 -7.46 8.32
C THR A 15 6.88 -6.72 8.33
N THR A 16 6.94 -5.43 8.68
CA THR A 16 5.81 -4.51 8.64
C THR A 16 6.07 -3.44 7.58
N ILE A 17 5.09 -3.22 6.71
CA ILE A 17 5.10 -2.10 5.76
C ILE A 17 4.25 -0.98 6.36
N THR A 18 4.86 0.19 6.52
CA THR A 18 4.18 1.40 7.01
C THR A 18 4.05 2.40 5.87
N MET A 19 2.87 2.96 5.67
CA MET A 19 2.57 3.94 4.62
C MET A 19 1.70 5.05 5.19
N GLU A 20 1.90 6.26 4.68
CA GLU A 20 1.08 7.43 4.99
C GLU A 20 0.37 7.89 3.72
N PHE A 21 -0.92 8.18 3.84
CA PHE A 21 -1.75 8.68 2.76
C PHE A 21 -2.19 10.10 3.15
N PHE A 22 -1.82 11.08 2.35
CA PHE A 22 -2.25 12.46 2.55
C PHE A 22 -3.49 12.74 1.71
N MET A 23 -4.52 13.27 2.36
CA MET A 23 -5.75 13.75 1.74
C MET A 23 -5.83 15.26 1.97
N HIS A 24 -6.24 16.04 0.97
CA HIS A 24 -6.49 17.48 1.13
C HIS A 24 -7.95 17.82 0.84
N GLY A 25 -8.39 19.03 1.18
CA GLY A 25 -9.80 19.44 1.24
C GLY A 25 -10.63 19.38 -0.04
N ASP A 26 -10.06 18.94 -1.17
CA ASP A 26 -10.82 18.66 -2.41
C ASP A 26 -10.85 17.15 -2.75
N MET A 27 -10.24 16.32 -1.91
CA MET A 27 -10.14 14.86 -2.03
C MET A 27 -11.12 14.16 -1.08
N GLY A 28 -12.28 14.76 -0.82
CA GLY A 28 -13.35 14.11 -0.07
C GLY A 28 -13.88 12.85 -0.73
N GLY A 29 -14.48 11.96 0.06
CA GLY A 29 -15.18 10.77 -0.40
C GLY A 29 -14.34 9.50 -0.52
N LEU A 30 -14.84 8.56 -1.34
CA LEU A 30 -14.30 7.21 -1.47
C LEU A 30 -13.04 7.16 -2.32
N HIS A 31 -12.02 6.49 -1.79
CA HIS A 31 -10.74 6.25 -2.44
C HIS A 31 -10.38 4.77 -2.37
N ASN A 32 -9.82 4.27 -3.46
CA ASN A 32 -9.24 2.93 -3.53
C ASN A 32 -7.78 3.06 -3.93
N PHE A 33 -6.89 2.90 -2.95
CA PHE A 33 -5.46 2.86 -3.19
C PHE A 33 -5.02 1.41 -3.39
N ALA A 34 -4.11 1.19 -4.34
CA ALA A 34 -3.52 -0.11 -4.59
C ALA A 34 -2.03 -0.07 -4.27
N LEU A 35 -1.60 -0.89 -3.30
CA LEU A 35 -0.20 -1.15 -3.03
C LEU A 35 0.23 -2.39 -3.82
N HIS A 36 1.09 -2.18 -4.81
CA HIS A 36 1.77 -3.28 -5.51
C HIS A 36 3.03 -3.68 -4.76
N LEU A 37 3.17 -4.98 -4.49
CA LEU A 37 4.34 -5.60 -3.88
C LEU A 37 4.95 -6.58 -4.88
N PRO A 38 5.83 -6.11 -5.78
CA PRO A 38 6.65 -7.00 -6.58
C PRO A 38 7.55 -7.84 -5.67
N THR A 39 7.54 -9.15 -5.85
CA THR A 39 8.36 -10.09 -5.08
C THR A 39 9.09 -11.07 -5.99
N ASN A 40 10.04 -11.81 -5.42
CA ASN A 40 10.71 -12.91 -6.10
C ASN A 40 10.03 -14.28 -5.82
N ASP A 41 8.82 -14.30 -5.25
CA ASP A 41 8.03 -15.54 -5.13
C ASP A 41 7.51 -15.96 -6.52
N PRO A 42 7.93 -17.10 -7.08
CA PRO A 42 7.52 -17.53 -8.41
C PRO A 42 6.01 -17.81 -8.53
N LYS A 43 5.30 -18.03 -7.41
CA LYS A 43 3.85 -18.23 -7.41
C LYS A 43 3.08 -16.92 -7.37
N THR A 44 3.62 -15.90 -6.70
CA THR A 44 2.99 -14.59 -6.51
C THR A 44 4.00 -13.46 -6.75
N PRO A 45 4.42 -13.25 -8.00
CA PRO A 45 5.48 -12.29 -8.33
C PRO A 45 5.06 -10.82 -8.17
N ASP A 46 3.76 -10.54 -8.17
CA ASP A 46 3.20 -9.25 -7.75
C ASP A 46 1.98 -9.52 -6.87
N LYS A 47 2.02 -8.99 -5.65
CA LYS A 47 0.90 -9.03 -4.72
C LYS A 47 0.31 -7.64 -4.58
N THR A 48 -0.96 -7.49 -4.93
CA THR A 48 -1.69 -6.24 -4.73
C THR A 48 -2.46 -6.25 -3.42
N VAL A 49 -2.32 -5.19 -2.62
CA VAL A 49 -3.13 -4.93 -1.43
C VAL A 49 -4.01 -3.71 -1.71
N SER A 50 -5.33 -3.87 -1.60
CA SER A 50 -6.29 -2.77 -1.74
C SER A 50 -6.51 -2.09 -0.39
N ILE A 51 -6.33 -0.78 -0.36
CA ILE A 51 -6.60 0.07 0.80
C ILE A 51 -7.79 0.97 0.43
N ILE A 52 -8.94 0.67 1.03
CA ILE A 52 -10.17 1.44 0.83
C ILE A 52 -10.28 2.50 1.92
N SER A 53 -10.48 3.74 1.50
CA SER A 53 -10.66 4.89 2.39
C SER A 53 -11.93 5.64 2.03
N ASN A 54 -12.58 6.23 3.03
CA ASN A 54 -13.65 7.21 2.84
C ASN A 54 -13.29 8.46 3.65
N TRP A 55 -12.80 9.51 2.98
CA TRP A 55 -12.49 10.76 3.65
C TRP A 55 -13.76 11.58 3.84
N VAL A 56 -14.16 11.80 5.09
CA VAL A 56 -15.33 12.60 5.43
C VAL A 56 -14.84 13.92 6.01
N GLU A 57 -15.21 15.03 5.37
CA GLU A 57 -15.00 16.35 5.97
C GLU A 57 -15.88 16.47 7.21
N ASN A 58 -15.26 16.78 8.34
CA ASN A 58 -16.01 17.06 9.55
C ASN A 58 -16.63 18.46 9.41
N PRO A 59 -17.95 18.62 9.59
CA PRO A 59 -18.64 19.89 9.39
C PRO A 59 -18.23 20.99 10.37
#